data_AF-D8F6P4-F1
#
_entry.id   AF-D8F6P4-F1
#
_cell.length_a   1.000
_cell.length_b   1.000
_cell.length_c   1.000
_cell.angle_alpha   90.00
_cell.angle_beta   90.00
_cell.angle_gamma   90.00
#
_symmetry.space_group_name_H-M   'P 1'
#
loop_
_entity.id
_entity.type
_entity.pdbx_description
1 polymer ?
#
loop_
_entity_poly.entity_id
_entity_poly.type
_entity_poly.pdbx_seq_one_letter_code
_entity_poly.pdbx_strand_id
1 'polypeptide(L)'
;MDEKVNGYIKETLGIFSGLARGLGTTLIHLFKKNVTEEYPEYKRPLFERTRARIILTRDPEGEERCVACYLCAAACPVSCISMGGAEREDGRRWATWFRINFARCIYCGLCEEACPTLAIQLTAHYEFCDDDILNLVVSTGLAVSQRKLVHAVVFLIISFFATALLFYLLGAPFLAALEVIIYAGAVMVMFLFIIMTLKLEKEEPESGTSLRPWFPAILLGGISLVLLVTLLWMGQDHGALLKLAMAAPREVGKYLFREFWFSVEVVSFLLFVALAGALYLAKEHKKPTKTADSQQEAS
;
A
#
# COMPACT_ATOMS: atom_id res chain seq x y z
N MET A 1 -38.52 48.78 -17.87
CA MET A 1 -37.17 48.27 -17.55
C MET A 1 -37.06 47.89 -16.08
N ASP A 2 -37.89 48.47 -15.21
CA ASP A 2 -37.89 48.28 -13.76
C ASP A 2 -38.34 46.91 -13.26
N GLU A 3 -39.21 46.21 -13.99
CA GLU A 3 -39.76 44.91 -13.53
C GLU A 3 -38.72 43.78 -13.55
N LYS A 4 -37.83 43.76 -14.56
CA LYS A 4 -36.71 42.81 -14.63
C LYS A 4 -35.63 43.09 -13.58
N VAL A 5 -35.41 44.36 -13.25
CA VAL A 5 -34.44 44.79 -12.22
C VAL A 5 -34.91 44.36 -10.83
N ASN A 6 -36.20 44.51 -10.53
CA ASN A 6 -36.77 44.10 -9.24
C ASN A 6 -36.76 42.56 -9.06
N GLY A 7 -36.88 41.80 -10.15
CA GLY A 7 -36.71 40.34 -10.15
C GLY A 7 -35.29 39.89 -9.79
N TYR A 8 -34.28 40.48 -10.44
CA TYR A 8 -32.87 40.19 -10.14
C TYR A 8 -32.47 40.58 -8.71
N ILE A 9 -33.04 41.66 -8.18
CA ILE A 9 -32.79 42.08 -6.79
C ILE A 9 -33.37 41.07 -5.79
N LYS A 10 -34.56 40.51 -6.05
CA LYS A 10 -35.15 39.48 -5.16
C LYS A 10 -34.38 38.17 -5.18
N GLU A 11 -33.90 37.72 -6.33
CA GLU A 11 -33.06 36.51 -6.43
C GLU A 11 -31.71 36.69 -5.72
N THR A 12 -31.05 37.84 -5.93
CA THR A 12 -29.77 38.13 -5.25
C THR A 12 -29.94 38.23 -3.74
N LEU A 13 -31.02 38.86 -3.24
CA LEU A 13 -31.32 38.91 -1.80
C LEU A 13 -31.56 37.51 -1.19
N GLY A 14 -32.21 36.62 -1.94
CA GLY A 14 -32.40 35.23 -1.56
C GLY A 14 -31.06 34.50 -1.37
N ILE A 15 -30.13 34.66 -2.32
CA ILE A 15 -28.78 34.09 -2.27
C ILE A 15 -28.02 34.60 -1.03
N PHE A 16 -28.04 35.91 -0.78
CA PHE A 16 -27.38 36.50 0.38
C PHE A 16 -27.99 36.02 1.70
N SER A 17 -29.31 35.87 1.79
CA SER A 17 -29.97 35.36 3.00
C SER A 17 -29.63 33.91 3.31
N GLY A 18 -29.47 33.07 2.27
CA GLY A 18 -29.02 31.69 2.40
C GLY A 18 -27.55 31.61 2.86
N LEU A 19 -26.69 32.43 2.26
CA LEU A 19 -25.28 32.52 2.65
C LEU A 19 -25.12 33.00 4.10
N ALA A 20 -25.86 34.03 4.50
CA ALA A 20 -25.83 34.56 5.86
C ALA A 20 -26.29 33.53 6.90
N ARG A 21 -27.32 32.72 6.58
CA ARG A 21 -27.74 31.61 7.44
C ARG A 21 -26.67 30.53 7.56
N GLY A 22 -26.05 30.12 6.45
CA GLY A 22 -24.95 29.14 6.46
C GLY A 22 -23.75 29.63 7.27
N LEU A 23 -23.32 30.88 7.04
CA LEU A 23 -22.22 31.49 7.78
C LEU A 23 -22.56 31.63 9.28
N GLY A 24 -23.81 31.99 9.60
CA GLY A 24 -24.31 32.08 10.97
C GLY A 24 -24.25 30.74 11.71
N THR A 25 -24.67 29.64 11.07
CA THR A 25 -24.55 28.30 11.68
C THR A 25 -23.10 27.89 11.92
N THR A 26 -22.20 28.22 10.99
CA THR A 26 -20.76 27.95 11.11
C THR A 26 -20.16 28.76 12.26
N LEU A 27 -20.52 30.04 12.37
CA LEU A 27 -20.06 30.93 13.44
C LEU A 27 -20.50 30.44 14.83
N ILE A 28 -21.74 29.96 14.95
CA ILE A 28 -22.26 29.40 16.21
C ILE A 28 -21.46 28.15 16.62
N HIS A 29 -21.11 27.28 15.67
CA HIS A 29 -20.32 26.08 15.97
C HIS A 29 -18.85 26.38 16.25
N LEU A 30 -18.30 27.46 15.66
CA LEU A 30 -16.92 27.90 15.89
C LEU A 30 -16.66 28.29 17.36
N PHE A 31 -17.66 28.88 18.03
CA PHE A 31 -17.55 29.30 19.44
C PHE A 31 -18.04 28.25 20.44
N LYS A 32 -18.45 27.06 19.98
CA LYS A 32 -18.82 25.97 20.89
C LYS A 32 -17.53 25.33 21.42
N LYS A 33 -17.49 25.04 22.73
CA LYS A 33 -16.37 24.32 23.33
C LYS A 33 -16.14 23.00 22.58
N ASN A 34 -14.89 22.74 22.22
CA ASN A 34 -14.46 21.46 21.65
C ASN A 34 -14.77 20.33 22.65
N VAL A 35 -15.47 19.30 22.19
CA VAL A 35 -15.79 18.09 22.96
C VAL A 35 -14.67 17.04 22.86
N THR A 36 -13.63 17.33 22.07
CA THR A 36 -12.48 16.46 21.88
C THR A 36 -11.55 16.59 23.09
N GLU A 37 -11.45 15.53 23.88
CA GLU A 37 -10.37 15.33 24.83
C GLU A 37 -9.07 15.00 24.07
N GLU A 38 -7.92 15.43 24.59
CA GLU A 38 -6.62 15.21 23.94
C GLU A 38 -6.14 13.77 24.21
N TYR A 39 -6.04 12.97 23.15
CA TYR A 39 -5.48 11.62 23.17
C TYR A 39 -4.08 11.68 22.56
N PRO A 40 -3.03 11.07 23.14
CA PRO A 40 -3.03 9.97 24.13
C PRO A 40 -3.01 10.36 25.62
N GLU A 41 -2.89 11.65 25.97
CA GLU A 41 -2.68 12.12 27.34
C GLU A 41 -3.89 11.85 28.26
N TYR A 42 -5.11 11.98 27.73
CA TYR A 42 -6.35 11.68 28.44
C TYR A 42 -7.02 10.41 27.89
N LYS A 43 -6.90 9.32 28.65
CA LYS A 43 -7.59 8.05 28.36
C LYS A 43 -8.94 8.04 29.08
N ARG A 44 -10.02 8.13 28.31
CA ARG A 44 -11.38 8.02 28.85
C ARG A 44 -11.57 6.68 29.59
N PRO A 45 -12.19 6.65 30.78
CA PRO A 45 -12.60 5.39 31.38
C PRO A 45 -13.64 4.74 30.48
N LEU A 46 -13.39 3.50 30.10
CA LEU A 46 -14.31 2.70 29.30
C LEU A 46 -15.33 2.02 30.22
N PHE A 47 -16.51 1.73 29.66
CA PHE A 47 -17.52 0.95 30.37
C PHE A 47 -17.03 -0.48 30.59
N GLU A 48 -17.46 -1.14 31.66
CA GLU A 48 -17.01 -2.51 32.00
C GLU A 48 -17.31 -3.55 30.92
N ARG A 49 -18.35 -3.33 30.10
CA ARG A 49 -18.75 -4.22 29.00
C ARG A 49 -18.07 -3.91 27.67
N THR A 50 -17.00 -3.13 27.68
CA THR A 50 -16.29 -2.75 26.46
C THR A 50 -15.55 -3.95 25.88
N ARG A 51 -15.77 -4.19 24.59
CA ARG A 51 -15.21 -5.30 23.83
C ARG A 51 -14.01 -4.80 23.03
N ALA A 52 -12.79 -5.06 23.50
CA ALA A 52 -11.56 -4.68 22.79
C ALA A 52 -10.60 -5.87 22.66
N ARG A 53 -9.31 -5.71 23.00
CA ARG A 53 -8.26 -6.71 22.76
C ARG A 53 -8.65 -8.06 23.36
N ILE A 54 -8.62 -9.07 22.50
CA ILE A 54 -8.87 -10.47 22.84
C ILE A 54 -7.58 -11.06 23.42
N ILE A 55 -7.67 -11.70 24.58
CA ILE A 55 -6.56 -12.39 25.23
C ILE A 55 -6.92 -13.84 25.54
N LEU A 56 -5.90 -14.69 25.63
CA LEU A 56 -6.03 -16.01 26.23
C LEU A 56 -5.74 -15.93 27.72
N THR A 57 -6.70 -16.38 28.53
CA THR A 57 -6.53 -16.46 29.98
C THR A 57 -5.78 -17.73 30.36
N ARG A 58 -5.01 -17.62 31.44
CA ARG A 58 -4.31 -18.74 32.09
C ARG A 58 -5.03 -19.09 33.38
N ASP A 59 -4.85 -20.33 33.83
CA ASP A 59 -5.36 -20.80 35.11
C ASP A 59 -4.57 -20.20 36.29
N PRO A 60 -5.10 -20.29 37.53
CA PRO A 60 -4.37 -19.88 38.73
C PRO A 60 -3.02 -20.57 38.88
N GLU A 61 -2.87 -21.81 38.39
CA GLU A 61 -1.61 -22.54 38.35
C GLU A 61 -0.69 -22.14 37.18
N GLY A 62 -1.12 -21.22 36.30
CA GLY A 62 -0.32 -20.68 35.19
C GLY A 62 -0.42 -21.44 33.86
N GLU A 63 -1.11 -22.58 33.85
CA GLU A 63 -1.39 -23.38 32.65
C GLU A 63 -2.43 -22.71 31.73
N GLU A 64 -2.42 -23.04 30.44
CA GLU A 64 -3.41 -22.50 29.49
C GLU A 64 -4.79 -23.14 29.65
N ARG A 65 -5.84 -22.30 29.64
CA ARG A 65 -7.25 -22.76 29.78
C ARG A 65 -7.86 -23.29 28.48
N CYS A 66 -7.20 -23.07 27.35
CA CYS A 66 -7.71 -23.46 26.04
C CYS A 66 -7.57 -24.98 25.84
N VAL A 67 -8.70 -25.66 25.61
CA VAL A 67 -8.73 -27.12 25.36
C VAL A 67 -8.73 -27.49 23.86
N ALA A 68 -8.40 -26.53 23.01
CA ALA A 68 -8.39 -26.67 21.56
C ALA A 68 -9.68 -27.29 20.96
N CYS A 69 -10.87 -26.88 21.42
CA CYS A 69 -12.17 -27.39 20.95
C CYS A 69 -12.70 -26.77 19.65
N TYR A 70 -12.00 -25.77 19.09
CA TYR A 70 -12.32 -25.06 17.84
C TYR A 70 -13.62 -24.26 17.80
N LEU A 71 -14.40 -24.21 18.89
CA LEU A 71 -15.66 -23.47 18.95
C LEU A 71 -15.49 -21.97 18.71
N CYS A 72 -14.44 -21.34 19.25
CA CYS A 72 -14.17 -19.92 19.03
C CYS A 72 -13.81 -19.60 17.57
N ALA A 73 -13.11 -20.51 16.88
CA ALA A 73 -12.78 -20.38 15.47
C ALA A 73 -14.03 -20.53 14.59
N ALA A 74 -14.89 -21.50 14.92
CA ALA A 74 -16.16 -21.72 14.23
C ALA A 74 -17.17 -20.58 14.46
N ALA A 75 -17.25 -20.04 15.67
CA ALA A 75 -18.15 -18.94 16.01
C ALA A 75 -17.71 -17.57 15.42
N CYS A 76 -16.48 -17.47 14.91
CA CYS A 76 -15.94 -16.22 14.41
C CYS A 76 -16.55 -15.86 13.03
N PRO A 77 -17.36 -14.79 12.92
CA PRO A 77 -18.06 -14.45 11.67
C PRO A 77 -17.11 -14.03 10.55
N VAL A 78 -15.92 -13.55 10.92
CA VAL A 78 -14.87 -13.10 9.99
C VAL A 78 -13.74 -14.12 9.84
N SER A 79 -13.82 -15.28 10.50
CA SER A 79 -12.78 -16.32 10.45
C SER A 79 -11.37 -15.75 10.69
N CYS A 80 -11.18 -14.99 11.79
CA CYS A 80 -9.89 -14.40 12.14
C CYS A 80 -9.06 -15.25 13.12
N ILE A 81 -9.61 -16.36 13.62
CA ILE A 81 -8.96 -17.25 14.59
C ILE A 81 -8.53 -18.54 13.88
N SER A 82 -7.28 -18.94 14.09
CA SER A 82 -6.74 -20.22 13.62
C SER A 82 -5.92 -20.87 14.74
N MET A 83 -6.00 -22.19 14.87
CA MET A 83 -5.33 -22.91 15.95
C MET A 83 -5.01 -24.37 15.61
N GLY A 84 -4.01 -24.93 16.29
CA GLY A 84 -3.66 -26.35 16.28
C GLY A 84 -3.88 -26.95 17.65
N GLY A 85 -4.42 -28.16 17.72
CA GLY A 85 -4.65 -28.89 18.98
C GLY A 85 -3.71 -30.08 19.12
N ALA A 86 -3.20 -30.29 20.34
CA ALA A 86 -2.50 -31.51 20.73
C ALA A 86 -2.99 -32.02 22.09
N GLU A 87 -2.58 -33.22 22.44
CA GLU A 87 -2.94 -33.89 23.69
C GLU A 87 -1.68 -34.08 24.53
N ARG A 88 -1.76 -33.77 25.83
CA ARG A 88 -0.68 -33.99 26.79
C ARG A 88 -0.70 -35.44 27.27
N GLU A 89 0.39 -35.89 27.89
CA GLU A 89 0.49 -37.20 28.53
C GLU A 89 -0.58 -37.43 29.62
N ASP A 90 -1.05 -36.35 30.26
CA ASP A 90 -2.14 -36.37 31.25
C ASP A 90 -3.55 -36.50 30.65
N GLY A 91 -3.69 -36.64 29.32
CA GLY A 91 -4.97 -36.69 28.61
C GLY A 91 -5.67 -35.33 28.45
N ARG A 92 -5.12 -34.24 28.99
CA ARG A 92 -5.62 -32.88 28.79
C ARG A 92 -5.24 -32.39 27.38
N ARG A 93 -6.22 -31.91 26.62
CA ARG A 93 -6.01 -31.26 25.32
C ARG A 93 -5.61 -29.80 25.50
N TRP A 94 -4.72 -29.32 24.64
CA TRP A 94 -4.23 -27.94 24.64
C TRP A 94 -3.99 -27.44 23.21
N ALA A 95 -3.85 -26.12 23.06
CA ALA A 95 -3.60 -25.51 21.76
C ALA A 95 -2.09 -25.33 21.51
N THR A 96 -1.51 -26.12 20.60
CA THR A 96 -0.09 -26.02 20.22
C THR A 96 0.28 -24.63 19.71
N TRP A 97 -0.66 -24.01 19.02
CA TRP A 97 -0.55 -22.64 18.55
C TRP A 97 -1.96 -22.08 18.44
N PHE A 98 -2.12 -20.82 18.82
CA PHE A 98 -3.37 -20.08 18.71
C PHE A 98 -3.07 -18.70 18.14
N ARG A 99 -3.54 -18.44 16.92
CA ARG A 99 -3.28 -17.19 16.20
C ARG A 99 -4.59 -16.45 15.95
N ILE A 100 -4.62 -15.18 16.37
CA ILE A 100 -5.72 -14.25 16.08
C ILE A 100 -5.20 -13.19 15.12
N ASN A 101 -5.88 -13.04 13.99
CA ASN A 101 -5.63 -11.91 13.09
C ASN A 101 -6.42 -10.68 13.59
N PHE A 102 -5.75 -9.82 14.36
CA PHE A 102 -6.36 -8.59 14.88
C PHE A 102 -6.75 -7.58 13.79
N ALA A 103 -6.16 -7.65 12.60
CA ALA A 103 -6.54 -6.80 11.47
C ALA A 103 -7.88 -7.22 10.83
N ARG A 104 -8.29 -8.48 11.00
CA ARG A 104 -9.60 -8.99 10.53
C ARG A 104 -10.66 -8.98 11.63
N CYS A 105 -10.26 -8.94 12.90
CA CYS A 105 -11.18 -8.98 14.02
C CYS A 105 -12.09 -7.74 14.06
N ILE A 106 -13.40 -7.95 14.19
CA ILE A 106 -14.41 -6.89 14.34
C ILE A 106 -14.86 -6.67 15.80
N TYR A 107 -14.17 -7.29 16.76
CA TYR A 107 -14.45 -7.18 18.22
C TYR A 107 -15.90 -7.48 18.62
N CYS A 108 -16.56 -8.41 17.91
CA CYS A 108 -17.97 -8.73 18.13
C CYS A 108 -18.24 -9.48 19.46
N GLY A 109 -17.26 -10.15 20.07
CA GLY A 109 -17.41 -10.90 21.32
C GLY A 109 -17.99 -12.32 21.20
N LEU A 110 -18.39 -12.77 20.01
CA LEU A 110 -18.97 -14.12 19.82
C LEU A 110 -18.03 -15.25 20.24
N CYS A 111 -16.72 -15.07 20.08
CA CYS A 111 -15.73 -16.06 20.50
C CYS A 111 -15.65 -16.26 22.02
N GLU A 112 -15.93 -15.22 22.80
CA GLU A 112 -15.97 -15.27 24.27
C GLU A 112 -17.22 -16.00 24.75
N GLU A 113 -18.37 -15.68 24.15
CA GLU A 113 -19.65 -16.34 24.45
C GLU A 113 -19.65 -17.82 24.03
N ALA A 114 -18.96 -18.16 22.93
CA ALA A 114 -18.83 -19.53 22.45
C ALA A 114 -17.82 -20.38 23.24
N CYS A 115 -17.00 -19.77 24.12
CA CYS A 115 -15.91 -20.49 24.77
C CYS A 115 -16.39 -21.22 26.04
N PRO A 116 -16.38 -22.56 26.07
CA PRO A 116 -16.89 -23.32 27.22
C PRO A 116 -15.99 -23.21 28.46
N THR A 117 -14.68 -22.98 28.27
CA THR A 117 -13.69 -22.90 29.37
C THR A 117 -13.34 -21.47 29.74
N LEU A 118 -14.00 -20.46 29.13
CA LEU A 118 -13.67 -19.03 29.29
C LEU A 118 -12.18 -18.72 29.07
N ALA A 119 -11.53 -19.51 28.21
CA ALA A 119 -10.12 -19.38 27.87
C ALA A 119 -9.83 -18.14 27.02
N ILE A 120 -10.84 -17.62 26.32
CA ILE A 120 -10.73 -16.41 25.50
C ILE A 120 -11.67 -15.35 26.07
N GLN A 121 -11.11 -14.17 26.35
CA GLN A 121 -11.86 -13.06 26.94
C GLN A 121 -11.54 -11.75 26.23
N LEU A 122 -12.53 -10.86 26.19
CA LEU A 122 -12.35 -9.52 25.66
C LEU A 122 -12.01 -8.57 26.81
N THR A 123 -10.89 -7.87 26.66
CA THR A 123 -10.44 -6.87 27.64
C THR A 123 -10.89 -5.48 27.24
N ALA A 124 -10.80 -4.53 28.18
CA ALA A 124 -10.98 -3.11 27.91
C ALA A 124 -9.74 -2.45 27.26
N HIS A 125 -8.67 -3.20 26.99
CA HIS A 125 -7.48 -2.67 26.32
C HIS A 125 -7.75 -2.51 24.83
N TYR A 126 -7.90 -1.27 24.35
CA TYR A 126 -8.20 -0.96 22.95
C TYR A 126 -6.97 -0.50 22.15
N GLU A 127 -5.89 -0.16 22.84
CA GLU A 127 -4.66 0.32 22.22
C GLU A 127 -3.87 -0.88 21.72
N PHE A 128 -3.56 -0.93 20.42
CA PHE A 128 -2.68 -1.94 19.82
C PHE A 128 -1.31 -1.37 19.42
N CYS A 129 -1.16 -0.05 19.51
CA CYS A 129 0.05 0.66 19.14
C CYS A 129 0.92 0.84 20.38
N ASP A 130 2.23 0.59 20.24
CA ASP A 130 3.20 1.02 21.24
C ASP A 130 3.40 2.53 21.15
N ASP A 131 3.42 3.19 22.31
CA ASP A 131 3.61 4.64 22.44
C ASP A 131 5.10 5.04 22.39
N ASP A 132 6.01 4.06 22.42
CA ASP A 132 7.45 4.28 22.36
C ASP A 132 7.88 4.72 20.96
N ILE A 133 8.02 6.03 20.77
CA ILE A 133 8.50 6.67 19.53
C ILE A 133 9.79 6.00 19.04
N LEU A 134 10.68 5.58 19.94
CA LEU A 134 11.95 4.94 19.60
C LEU A 134 11.74 3.54 18.98
N ASN A 135 10.82 2.73 19.52
CA ASN A 135 10.44 1.45 18.94
C ASN A 135 9.64 1.62 17.64
N LEU A 136 8.83 2.68 17.54
CA LEU A 136 8.11 3.02 16.31
C LEU A 136 9.06 3.46 15.21
N VAL A 137 10.08 4.28 15.50
CA VAL A 137 11.09 4.73 14.53
C VAL A 137 12.02 3.60 14.15
N VAL A 138 12.38 2.70 15.06
CA VAL A 138 13.22 1.52 14.74
C VAL A 138 12.44 0.48 13.95
N SER A 139 11.20 0.17 14.33
CA SER A 139 10.34 -0.75 13.58
C SER A 139 9.91 -0.16 12.24
N THR A 140 9.65 1.15 12.15
CA THR A 140 9.40 1.86 10.89
C THR A 140 10.68 1.95 10.07
N GLY A 141 11.85 2.19 10.66
CA GLY A 141 13.13 2.21 9.96
C GLY A 141 13.49 0.84 9.38
N LEU A 142 13.29 -0.23 10.17
CA LEU A 142 13.42 -1.61 9.71
C LEU A 142 12.31 -1.98 8.71
N ALA A 143 11.08 -1.47 8.85
CA ALA A 143 9.97 -1.70 7.91
C ALA A 143 10.02 -0.83 6.65
N VAL A 144 10.75 0.29 6.67
CA VAL A 144 11.08 1.15 5.51
C VAL A 144 12.23 0.52 4.74
N SER A 145 13.10 -0.25 5.43
CA SER A 145 14.01 -1.20 4.78
C SER A 145 13.26 -2.42 4.20
N GLN A 146 12.01 -2.68 4.63
CA GLN A 146 11.14 -3.68 4.02
C GLN A 146 10.34 -3.10 2.84
N ARG A 147 10.36 -3.86 1.74
CA ARG A 147 9.91 -3.51 0.39
C ARG A 147 8.39 -3.30 0.29
N LYS A 148 7.86 -2.16 0.73
CA LYS A 148 6.53 -1.73 0.27
C LYS A 148 6.64 -1.30 -1.20
N LEU A 149 6.40 -2.25 -2.11
CA LEU A 149 6.49 -2.08 -3.57
C LEU A 149 5.79 -0.82 -4.08
N VAL A 150 4.65 -0.45 -3.49
CA VAL A 150 3.91 0.77 -3.83
C VAL A 150 4.76 2.03 -3.61
N HIS A 151 5.48 2.13 -2.49
CA HIS A 151 6.32 3.30 -2.20
C HIS A 151 7.51 3.35 -3.15
N ALA A 152 8.13 2.21 -3.45
CA ALA A 152 9.21 2.12 -4.43
C ALA A 152 8.78 2.62 -5.82
N VAL A 153 7.58 2.25 -6.29
CA VAL A 153 7.07 2.70 -7.59
C VAL A 153 6.72 4.19 -7.57
N VAL A 154 6.11 4.72 -6.51
CA VAL A 154 5.83 6.16 -6.40
C VAL A 154 7.12 6.98 -6.42
N PHE A 155 8.16 6.57 -5.70
CA PHE A 155 9.47 7.23 -5.76
C PHE A 155 10.13 7.15 -7.14
N LEU A 156 9.98 6.03 -7.83
CA LEU A 156 10.48 5.86 -9.19
C LEU A 156 9.76 6.78 -10.18
N ILE A 157 8.44 6.95 -10.07
CA ILE A 157 7.67 7.92 -10.86
C ILE A 157 8.18 9.34 -10.63
N ILE A 158 8.40 9.74 -9.36
CA ILE A 158 8.95 11.06 -9.01
C ILE A 158 10.35 11.24 -9.64
N SER A 159 11.18 10.20 -9.64
CA SER A 159 12.51 10.21 -10.27
C SER A 159 12.44 10.41 -11.79
N PHE A 160 11.49 9.77 -12.48
CA PHE A 160 11.28 9.98 -13.93
C PHE A 160 10.78 11.39 -14.26
N PHE A 161 9.92 11.98 -13.43
CA PHE A 161 9.54 13.39 -13.60
C PHE A 161 10.74 14.34 -13.42
N ALA A 162 11.62 14.07 -12.45
CA ALA A 162 12.84 14.85 -12.26
C ALA A 162 13.80 14.70 -13.47
N THR A 163 13.91 13.49 -14.02
CA THR A 163 14.75 13.23 -15.22
C THR A 163 14.15 13.87 -16.47
N ALA A 164 12.83 13.85 -16.64
CA ALA A 164 12.16 14.54 -17.73
C ALA A 164 12.36 16.06 -17.67
N LEU A 165 12.26 16.65 -16.47
CA LEU A 165 12.58 18.07 -16.26
C LEU A 165 14.04 18.37 -16.59
N LEU A 166 14.97 17.48 -16.22
CA LEU A 166 16.38 17.58 -16.55
C LEU A 166 16.61 17.53 -18.08
N PHE A 167 15.97 16.61 -18.80
CA PHE A 167 16.04 16.57 -20.27
C PHE A 167 15.46 17.81 -20.94
N TYR A 168 14.39 18.36 -20.37
CA TYR A 168 13.82 19.62 -20.83
C TYR A 168 14.83 20.77 -20.68
N LEU A 169 15.49 20.86 -19.51
CA LEU A 169 16.53 21.85 -19.24
C LEU A 169 17.77 21.68 -20.12
N LEU A 170 18.13 20.45 -20.50
CA LEU A 170 19.22 20.15 -21.44
C LEU A 170 18.88 20.48 -22.91
N GLY A 171 17.65 20.95 -23.22
CA GLY A 171 17.24 21.30 -24.58
C GLY A 171 16.75 20.12 -25.41
N ALA A 172 16.36 19.00 -24.77
CA ALA A 172 15.79 17.82 -25.42
C ALA A 172 14.28 17.66 -25.10
N PRO A 173 13.40 18.58 -25.58
CA PRO A 173 11.99 18.58 -25.20
C PRO A 173 11.22 17.36 -25.73
N PHE A 174 11.61 16.82 -26.90
CA PHE A 174 10.98 15.62 -27.46
C PHE A 174 11.21 14.38 -26.57
N LEU A 175 12.44 14.21 -26.08
CA LEU A 175 12.83 13.07 -25.26
C LEU A 175 12.22 13.18 -23.85
N ALA A 176 12.17 14.39 -23.29
CA ALA A 176 11.44 14.67 -22.05
C ALA A 176 9.94 14.31 -22.16
N ALA A 177 9.29 14.63 -23.28
CA ALA A 177 7.89 14.28 -23.50
C ALA A 177 7.68 12.76 -23.59
N LEU A 178 8.56 12.04 -24.29
CA LEU A 178 8.51 10.57 -24.35
C LEU A 178 8.72 9.92 -22.98
N GLU A 179 9.62 10.46 -22.16
CA GLU A 179 9.87 10.00 -20.79
C GLU A 179 8.59 10.05 -19.94
N VAL A 180 7.88 11.18 -20.00
CA VAL A 180 6.63 11.37 -19.26
C VAL A 180 5.50 10.47 -19.79
N ILE A 181 5.33 10.39 -21.10
CA ILE A 181 4.20 9.65 -21.70
C ILE A 181 4.40 8.13 -21.56
N ILE A 182 5.59 7.63 -21.90
CA ILE A 182 5.84 6.19 -21.97
C ILE A 182 6.23 5.64 -20.60
N TYR A 183 7.22 6.21 -19.93
CA TYR A 183 7.77 5.63 -18.70
C TYR A 183 6.93 6.02 -17.49
N ALA A 184 6.83 7.31 -17.17
CA ALA A 184 6.05 7.77 -16.01
C ALA A 184 4.54 7.51 -16.18
N GLY A 185 4.05 7.58 -17.42
CA GLY A 185 2.66 7.29 -17.78
C GLY A 185 2.39 5.81 -18.01
N ALA A 186 2.49 5.34 -19.24
CA ALA A 186 1.96 4.04 -19.67
C ALA A 186 2.56 2.86 -18.89
N VAL A 187 3.89 2.78 -18.78
CA VAL A 187 4.56 1.63 -18.17
C VAL A 187 4.37 1.63 -16.65
N MET A 188 4.65 2.75 -15.97
CA MET A 188 4.52 2.81 -14.51
C MET A 188 3.07 2.70 -14.03
N VAL A 189 2.10 3.32 -14.71
CA VAL A 189 0.68 3.17 -14.34
C VAL A 189 0.21 1.72 -14.55
N MET A 190 0.64 1.05 -15.63
CA MET A 190 0.37 -0.38 -15.82
C MET A 190 0.95 -1.21 -14.66
N PHE A 191 2.20 -0.96 -14.26
CA PHE A 191 2.78 -1.63 -13.10
C PHE A 191 2.04 -1.32 -11.80
N LEU A 192 1.63 -0.08 -11.55
CA LEU A 192 0.83 0.30 -10.39
C LEU A 192 -0.49 -0.49 -10.32
N PHE A 193 -1.19 -0.64 -11.44
CA PHE A 193 -2.42 -1.42 -11.52
C PHE A 193 -2.17 -2.90 -11.21
N ILE A 194 -1.08 -3.46 -11.76
CA ILE A 194 -0.68 -4.86 -11.52
C ILE A 194 -0.36 -5.09 -10.04
N ILE A 195 0.47 -4.26 -9.41
CA ILE A 195 0.83 -4.43 -7.99
C ILE A 195 -0.34 -4.20 -7.04
N MET A 196 -1.32 -3.37 -7.42
CA MET A 196 -2.51 -3.14 -6.60
C MET A 196 -3.49 -4.31 -6.69
N THR A 197 -3.56 -4.97 -7.85
CA THR A 197 -4.40 -6.16 -8.06
C THR A 197 -3.77 -7.42 -7.48
N LEU A 198 -2.43 -7.51 -7.51
CA LEU A 198 -1.68 -8.60 -6.89
C LEU A 198 -1.53 -8.34 -5.39
N LYS A 199 -2.22 -9.15 -4.58
CA LYS A 199 -1.92 -9.24 -3.15
C LYS A 199 -0.57 -9.94 -3.00
N LEU A 200 0.47 -9.17 -2.73
CA LEU A 200 1.76 -9.74 -2.34
C LEU A 200 1.62 -10.32 -0.93
N GLU A 201 1.64 -11.64 -0.84
CA GLU A 201 1.79 -12.36 0.42
C GLU A 201 3.12 -11.92 1.05
N LYS A 202 3.04 -11.35 2.25
CA LYS A 202 4.20 -10.84 2.97
C LYS A 202 4.86 -12.03 3.67
N GLU A 203 6.00 -12.49 3.14
CA GLU A 203 6.85 -13.43 3.88
C GLU A 203 7.35 -12.73 5.14
N GLU A 204 7.00 -13.27 6.31
CA GLU A 204 7.59 -12.84 7.58
C GLU A 204 9.06 -13.23 7.59
N PRO A 205 9.98 -12.34 7.98
CA PRO A 205 11.38 -12.70 8.12
C PRO A 205 11.52 -13.67 9.29
N GLU A 206 11.87 -14.91 9.00
CA GLU A 206 12.41 -15.80 10.01
C GLU A 206 13.62 -15.12 10.67
N SER A 207 13.60 -15.14 12.00
CA SER A 207 14.65 -14.65 12.88
C SER A 207 16.02 -15.18 12.46
N GLY A 208 16.79 -14.37 11.76
CA GLY A 208 18.15 -14.68 11.35
C GLY A 208 18.80 -13.46 10.76
N THR A 209 19.52 -12.70 11.59
CA THR A 209 20.36 -11.57 11.20
C THR A 209 21.49 -12.03 10.29
N SER A 210 21.20 -12.21 8.99
CA SER A 210 22.22 -12.38 7.97
C SER A 210 22.35 -11.08 7.19
N LEU A 211 23.26 -10.22 7.65
CA LEU A 211 23.72 -9.00 6.94
C LEU A 211 24.52 -9.32 5.65
N ARG A 212 24.62 -10.60 5.28
CA ARG A 212 25.43 -11.12 4.18
C ARG A 212 24.93 -10.80 2.75
N PRO A 213 23.63 -10.57 2.45
CA PRO A 213 23.19 -10.27 1.09
C PRO A 213 23.32 -8.78 0.71
N TRP A 214 23.69 -7.88 1.64
CA TRP A 214 23.81 -6.45 1.35
C TRP A 214 25.18 -6.04 0.79
N PHE A 215 26.23 -6.83 1.10
CA PHE A 215 27.58 -6.63 0.57
C PHE A 215 27.68 -6.52 -0.95
N PRO A 216 27.07 -7.40 -1.78
CA PRO A 216 27.18 -7.28 -3.23
C PRO A 216 26.48 -6.04 -3.79
N ALA A 217 25.36 -5.61 -3.19
CA ALA A 217 24.62 -4.43 -3.64
C ALA A 217 25.37 -3.13 -3.32
N ILE A 218 25.94 -3.02 -2.11
CA ILE A 218 26.77 -1.87 -1.71
C ILE A 218 28.06 -1.81 -2.56
N LEU A 219 28.69 -2.95 -2.82
CA LEU A 219 29.91 -3.03 -3.62
C LEU A 219 29.66 -2.60 -5.07
N LEU A 220 28.60 -3.09 -5.71
CA LEU A 220 28.21 -2.67 -7.07
C LEU A 220 27.82 -1.19 -7.12
N GLY A 221 27.06 -0.70 -6.14
CA GLY A 221 26.71 0.71 -6.03
C GLY A 221 27.94 1.61 -5.86
N GLY A 222 28.89 1.19 -5.00
CA GLY A 222 30.16 1.87 -4.80
C GLY A 222 31.02 1.91 -6.06
N ILE A 223 31.13 0.78 -6.79
CA ILE A 223 31.86 0.71 -8.06
C ILE A 223 31.24 1.64 -9.10
N SER A 224 29.91 1.66 -9.23
CA SER A 224 29.21 2.57 -10.15
C SER A 224 29.42 4.04 -9.80
N LEU A 225 29.44 4.38 -8.50
CA LEU A 225 29.67 5.75 -8.02
C LEU A 225 31.11 6.20 -8.30
N VAL A 226 32.09 5.34 -8.03
CA VAL A 226 33.51 5.63 -8.31
C VAL A 226 33.75 5.79 -9.81
N LEU A 227 33.12 4.96 -10.65
CA LEU A 227 33.19 5.08 -12.11
C LEU A 227 32.59 6.40 -12.60
N LEU A 228 31.44 6.81 -12.04
CA LEU A 228 30.80 8.09 -12.38
C LEU A 228 31.69 9.28 -11.99
N VAL A 229 32.23 9.28 -10.77
CA VAL A 229 33.08 10.37 -10.27
C VAL A 229 34.39 10.47 -11.07
N THR A 230 34.99 9.33 -11.43
CA THR A 230 36.20 9.31 -12.28
C THR A 230 35.92 9.80 -13.70
N LEU A 231 34.79 9.44 -14.30
CA LEU A 231 34.38 9.99 -15.60
C LEU A 231 34.10 11.50 -15.56
N LEU A 232 33.50 12.00 -14.48
CA LEU A 232 33.26 13.44 -14.30
C LEU A 232 34.57 14.21 -14.09
N TRP A 233 35.52 13.65 -13.34
CA TRP A 233 36.87 14.23 -13.18
C TRP A 233 37.65 14.24 -14.49
N MET A 234 37.55 13.19 -15.31
CA MET A 234 38.17 13.14 -16.64
C MET A 234 37.44 14.04 -17.67
N GLY A 235 36.15 14.29 -17.48
CA GLY A 235 35.32 15.10 -18.38
C GLY A 235 35.42 16.62 -18.17
N GLN A 236 35.98 17.06 -17.04
CA GLN A 236 35.99 18.48 -16.65
C GLN A 236 36.90 19.38 -17.52
N ASP A 237 37.81 18.79 -18.30
CA ASP A 237 38.68 19.53 -19.23
C ASP A 237 38.02 19.91 -20.56
N HIS A 238 36.84 19.36 -20.87
CA HIS A 238 36.06 19.78 -22.04
C HIS A 238 35.02 20.80 -21.61
N GLY A 239 35.48 22.04 -21.42
CA GLY A 239 34.65 23.25 -21.34
C GLY A 239 33.91 23.52 -22.66
N ALA A 240 33.18 22.53 -23.16
CA ALA A 240 32.23 22.71 -24.25
C ALA A 240 31.04 23.47 -23.67
N LEU A 241 31.07 24.78 -23.85
CA LEU A 241 29.91 25.66 -23.73
C LEU A 241 28.73 24.96 -24.42
N LEU A 242 27.82 24.41 -23.62
CA LEU A 242 26.59 23.76 -24.07
C LEU A 242 25.80 24.77 -24.88
N LYS A 243 26.00 24.77 -26.20
CA LYS A 243 25.06 25.40 -27.13
C LYS A 243 23.76 24.64 -26.95
N LEU A 244 22.84 25.23 -26.20
CA LEU A 244 21.50 24.72 -25.98
C LEU A 244 20.74 24.77 -27.32
N ALA A 245 21.04 23.81 -28.19
CA ALA A 245 20.31 23.61 -29.43
C ALA A 245 19.06 22.81 -29.07
N MET A 246 17.89 23.45 -29.12
CA MET A 246 16.63 22.72 -28.98
C MET A 246 16.53 21.69 -30.11
N ALA A 247 16.59 20.41 -29.75
CA ALA A 247 16.36 19.33 -30.70
C ALA A 247 14.86 19.31 -31.06
N ALA A 248 14.51 19.91 -32.19
CA ALA A 248 13.13 19.93 -32.66
C ALA A 248 12.67 18.50 -33.04
N PRO A 249 11.44 18.08 -32.68
CA PRO A 249 10.91 16.75 -33.00
C PRO A 249 11.00 16.40 -34.48
N ARG A 250 10.87 17.41 -35.36
CA ARG A 250 10.95 17.25 -36.81
C ARG A 250 12.34 16.83 -37.29
N GLU A 251 13.39 17.36 -36.68
CA GLU A 251 14.78 17.02 -37.06
C GLU A 251 15.15 15.63 -36.53
N VAL A 252 14.73 15.30 -35.31
CA VAL A 252 14.87 13.94 -34.75
C VAL A 252 14.18 12.92 -35.65
N GLY A 253 12.94 13.19 -36.10
CA GLY A 253 12.20 12.30 -36.99
C GLY A 253 12.90 12.09 -38.34
N LYS A 254 13.36 13.16 -38.99
CA LYS A 254 14.11 13.05 -40.26
C LYS A 254 15.36 12.20 -40.11
N TYR A 255 16.10 12.39 -39.02
CA TYR A 255 17.33 11.64 -38.76
C TYR A 255 17.05 10.16 -38.46
N LEU A 256 16.06 9.89 -37.61
CA LEU A 256 15.67 8.54 -37.22
C LEU A 256 15.18 7.69 -38.42
N PHE A 257 14.33 8.25 -39.28
CA PHE A 257 13.77 7.51 -40.42
C PHE A 257 14.65 7.49 -41.66
N ARG A 258 15.65 8.37 -41.78
CA ARG A 258 16.56 8.39 -42.93
C ARG A 258 17.81 7.53 -42.68
N GLU A 259 18.42 7.71 -41.51
CA GLU A 259 19.68 7.04 -41.17
C GLU A 259 19.42 5.72 -40.42
N PHE A 260 18.44 5.69 -39.52
CA PHE A 260 18.16 4.57 -38.61
C PHE A 260 16.88 3.79 -38.95
N TRP A 261 16.46 3.80 -40.23
CA TRP A 261 15.22 3.13 -40.66
C TRP A 261 15.19 1.63 -40.29
N PHE A 262 16.34 0.95 -40.40
CA PHE A 262 16.47 -0.46 -40.05
C PHE A 262 16.24 -0.70 -38.55
N SER A 263 16.76 0.18 -37.67
CA SER A 263 16.51 0.08 -36.23
C SER A 263 15.03 0.24 -35.89
N VAL A 264 14.32 1.14 -36.59
CA VAL A 264 12.88 1.34 -36.41
C VAL A 264 12.10 0.09 -36.84
N GLU A 265 12.48 -0.54 -37.95
CA GLU A 265 11.86 -1.78 -38.43
C GLU A 265 12.02 -2.91 -37.40
N VAL A 266 13.22 -3.07 -36.83
CA VAL A 266 13.50 -4.08 -35.79
C VAL A 266 12.66 -3.83 -34.53
N VAL A 267 12.54 -2.57 -34.09
CA VAL A 267 11.71 -2.22 -32.92
C VAL A 267 10.22 -2.48 -33.18
N SER A 268 9.73 -2.18 -34.39
CA SER A 268 8.35 -2.49 -34.80
C SER A 268 8.06 -4.00 -34.73
N PHE A 269 8.97 -4.83 -35.25
CA PHE A 269 8.85 -6.28 -35.17
C PHE A 269 8.90 -6.79 -33.72
N LEU A 270 9.76 -6.22 -32.87
CA LEU A 270 9.86 -6.58 -31.45
C LEU A 270 8.57 -6.25 -30.69
N LEU A 271 7.96 -5.09 -30.94
CA LEU A 271 6.67 -4.71 -30.34
C LEU A 271 5.53 -5.62 -30.81
N PHE A 272 5.54 -6.03 -32.07
CA PHE A 272 4.58 -7.00 -32.60
C PHE A 272 4.67 -8.36 -31.90
N VAL A 273 5.90 -8.88 -31.74
CA VAL A 273 6.15 -10.15 -31.03
C VAL A 273 5.73 -10.06 -29.56
N ALA A 274 6.03 -8.94 -28.89
CA ALA A 274 5.62 -8.73 -27.49
C ALA A 274 4.09 -8.73 -27.32
N LEU A 275 3.36 -8.07 -28.24
CA LEU A 275 1.89 -8.06 -28.23
C LEU A 275 1.32 -9.47 -28.49
N ALA A 276 1.85 -10.19 -29.48
CA ALA A 276 1.44 -11.57 -29.76
C ALA A 276 1.67 -12.49 -28.56
N GLY A 277 2.81 -12.36 -27.87
CA GLY A 277 3.14 -13.08 -26.64
C GLY A 277 2.17 -12.78 -25.50
N ALA A 278 1.85 -11.50 -25.28
CA ALA A 278 0.89 -11.08 -24.26
C ALA A 278 -0.53 -11.65 -24.53
N LEU A 279 -0.98 -11.64 -25.79
CA LEU A 279 -2.29 -12.19 -26.18
C LEU A 279 -2.35 -13.72 -26.05
N TYR A 280 -1.26 -14.42 -26.40
CA TYR A 280 -1.17 -15.87 -26.24
C TYR A 280 -1.28 -16.27 -24.76
N LEU A 281 -0.52 -15.60 -23.88
CA LEU A 281 -0.54 -15.87 -22.44
C LEU A 281 -1.90 -15.56 -21.79
N ALA A 282 -2.55 -14.48 -22.21
CA ALA A 282 -3.88 -14.11 -21.70
C ALA A 282 -4.97 -15.14 -22.06
N LYS A 283 -4.81 -15.88 -23.16
CA LYS A 283 -5.82 -16.84 -23.65
C LYS A 283 -5.84 -18.15 -22.84
N GLU A 284 -4.73 -18.51 -22.17
CA GLU A 284 -4.53 -19.84 -21.60
C GLU A 284 -5.33 -20.10 -20.29
N HIS A 285 -5.88 -19.05 -19.66
CA HIS A 285 -6.59 -19.18 -18.37
C HIS A 285 -8.10 -19.42 -18.45
N LYS A 286 -8.69 -19.61 -19.64
CA LYS A 286 -10.12 -19.90 -19.78
C LYS A 286 -10.41 -21.42 -19.76
N LYS A 287 -10.09 -22.11 -18.66
CA LYS A 287 -10.62 -23.47 -18.40
C LYS A 287 -11.94 -23.37 -17.62
N PRO A 288 -13.02 -24.04 -18.05
CA PRO A 288 -14.28 -24.03 -17.32
C PRO A 288 -14.11 -24.75 -15.98
N THR A 289 -14.29 -24.02 -14.89
CA THR A 289 -14.44 -24.57 -13.55
C THR A 289 -15.65 -25.50 -13.58
N LYS A 290 -15.41 -26.82 -13.52
CA LYS A 290 -16.48 -27.79 -13.29
C LYS A 290 -17.06 -27.50 -11.90
N THR A 291 -18.30 -27.04 -11.89
CA THR A 291 -19.17 -27.03 -10.71
C THR A 291 -19.28 -28.47 -10.22
N ALA A 292 -18.62 -28.79 -9.11
CA ALA A 292 -18.85 -30.03 -8.40
C ALA A 292 -20.12 -29.84 -7.57
N ASP A 293 -21.25 -30.09 -8.21
CA ASP A 293 -22.51 -30.38 -7.54
C ASP A 293 -22.88 -31.83 -7.91
N SER A 294 -22.74 -32.72 -6.92
CA SER A 294 -23.33 -34.07 -6.81
C SER A 294 -22.49 -34.91 -5.85
N GLN A 295 -22.97 -35.05 -4.62
CA GLN A 295 -23.15 -36.35 -3.96
C GLN A 295 -23.74 -36.12 -2.56
N GLN A 296 -25.06 -35.93 -2.57
CA GLN A 296 -25.94 -36.49 -1.57
C GLN A 296 -26.40 -37.83 -2.16
N GLU A 297 -25.89 -38.96 -1.66
CA GLU A 297 -26.57 -40.28 -1.60
C GLU A 297 -25.60 -41.40 -1.15
N ALA A 298 -26.05 -42.15 -0.14
CA ALA A 298 -25.62 -43.50 0.28
C ALA A 298 -24.24 -43.70 0.96
N SER A 299 -24.23 -43.64 2.30
CA SER A 299 -23.82 -44.72 3.24
C SER A 299 -23.86 -44.22 4.68
#